data_AF-A0A9D8Q0D4-F1
#
_entry.id   AF-A0A9D8Q0D4-F1
#
_cell.length_a   1.000
_cell.length_b   1.000
_cell.length_c   1.000
_cell.angle_alpha   90.00
_cell.angle_beta   90.00
_cell.angle_gamma   90.00
#
_symmetry.space_group_name_H-M   'P 1'
#
loop_
_entity.id
_entity.type
_entity.pdbx_description
1 polymer ?
#
loop_
_entity_poly.entity_id
_entity_poly.type
_entity_poly.pdbx_seq_one_letter_code
_entity_poly.pdbx_strand_id
1 'polypeptide(L)' 'MSWVVNEHPDFADERSRLPDAVQDRLDEVILALEEHGPDLGRPLVDTLNGSKHKNMKEIRFREAG' A
#
# COMPACT_ATOMS: atom_id res chain seq x y z
N MET A 1 7.63 -7.84 15.55
CA MET A 1 7.80 -6.37 15.65
C MET A 1 6.82 -5.79 14.67
N SER A 2 5.82 -5.02 15.12
CA SER A 2 4.88 -4.35 14.22
C SER A 2 5.46 -3.05 13.71
N TRP A 3 5.30 -2.79 12.42
CA TRP A 3 5.61 -1.52 11.78
C TRP A 3 4.43 -0.57 11.91
N VAL A 4 4.73 0.72 12.00
CA VAL A 4 3.71 1.77 11.97
C VAL A 4 3.55 2.26 10.54
N VAL A 5 2.38 2.06 9.95
CA VAL A 5 2.03 2.63 8.65
C VAL A 5 1.40 4.00 8.87
N ASN A 6 1.98 5.04 8.27
CA ASN A 6 1.44 6.39 8.33
C ASN A 6 0.87 6.75 6.95
N GLU A 7 -0.38 7.20 6.93
CA GLU A 7 -1.05 7.65 5.72
C GLU A 7 -0.82 9.16 5.52
N HIS A 8 -0.52 9.58 4.29
CA HIS A 8 -0.41 11.00 3.98
C HIS A 8 -1.83 11.61 3.88
N PRO A 9 -2.09 12.82 4.44
CA PRO A 9 -3.42 13.42 4.42
C PRO A 9 -4.05 13.51 3.01
N ASP A 10 -3.27 13.92 2.01
CA ASP A 10 -3.74 13.98 0.62
C ASP A 10 -4.20 12.62 0.08
N PHE A 11 -3.58 11.53 0.53
CA PHE A 11 -3.96 10.17 0.14
C PHE A 11 -5.19 9.68 0.94
N ALA A 12 -5.33 10.07 2.21
CA ALA A 12 -6.52 9.76 3.00
C ALA A 12 -7.80 10.33 2.33
N ASP A 13 -7.70 11.55 1.82
CA ASP A 13 -8.77 12.19 1.06
C ASP A 13 -9.08 11.45 -0.25
N GLU A 14 -8.07 11.02 -1.00
CA GLU A 14 -8.23 10.22 -2.22
C GLU A 14 -8.88 8.87 -1.91
N ARG A 15 -8.37 8.16 -0.90
CA ARG A 15 -8.83 6.84 -0.46
C ARG A 15 -10.32 6.86 -0.11
N SER A 16 -10.79 7.90 0.58
CA SER A 16 -12.20 8.06 0.96
C SER A 16 -13.17 8.10 -0.24
N ARG A 17 -12.65 8.37 -1.44
CA ARG A 17 -13.43 8.47 -2.69
C ARG A 17 -13.30 7.22 -3.56
N LEU A 18 -12.48 6.24 -3.17
CA LEU A 18 -12.33 4.98 -3.89
C LEU A 18 -13.53 4.07 -3.58
N PRO A 19 -13.91 3.16 -4.50
CA PRO A 19 -14.90 2.13 -4.22
C PRO A 19 -14.54 1.30 -2.99
N ASP A 20 -15.55 0.86 -2.22
CA ASP A 20 -15.36 0.07 -1.00
C ASP A 20 -14.48 -1.17 -1.25
N ALA A 21 -14.68 -1.85 -2.39
CA ALA A 21 -13.88 -3.02 -2.77
C ALA A 21 -12.38 -2.71 -2.97
N VAL A 22 -12.03 -1.50 -3.43
CA VAL A 22 -10.63 -1.03 -3.52
C VAL A 22 -10.07 -0.77 -2.12
N GLN A 23 -10.87 -0.15 -1.26
CA GLN A 23 -10.46 0.17 0.11
C GLN A 23 -10.19 -1.11 0.92
N ASP A 24 -11.07 -2.10 0.82
CA ASP A 24 -10.91 -3.41 1.48
C ASP A 24 -9.60 -4.09 1.05
N ARG A 25 -9.28 -4.07 -0.25
CA ARG A 25 -8.03 -4.64 -0.78
C ARG A 25 -6.80 -3.85 -0.33
N LEU A 26 -6.91 -2.54 -0.23
CA LEU A 26 -5.82 -1.71 0.28
C LEU A 26 -5.56 -2.01 1.76
N ASP A 27 -6.61 -2.21 2.56
CA ASP A 27 -6.48 -2.60 3.97
C ASP A 27 -5.76 -3.94 4.16
N GLU A 28 -6.05 -4.94 3.31
CA GLU A 28 -5.31 -6.20 3.31
C GLU A 28 -3.79 -5.98 3.13
N VAL A 29 -3.38 -5.06 2.25
CA VAL A 29 -1.96 -4.74 2.04
C VAL A 29 -1.39 -3.95 3.21
N ILE A 30 -2.13 -2.99 3.78
CA ILE A 30 -1.69 -2.20 4.93
C ILE A 30 -1.44 -3.12 6.13
N LEU A 31 -2.34 -4.04 6.43
CA LEU A 31 -2.17 -5.02 7.52
C LEU A 31 -0.91 -5.88 7.32
N ALA A 32 -0.67 -6.34 6.09
CA ALA A 32 0.54 -7.09 5.76
C ALA A 32 1.82 -6.23 5.91
N LEU A 33 1.75 -4.94 5.58
CA LEU A 33 2.84 -3.98 5.77
C LEU A 33 3.11 -3.70 7.26
N GLU A 34 2.07 -3.64 8.10
CA GLU A 34 2.23 -3.51 9.55
C GLU A 34 2.90 -4.76 10.16
N GLU A 35 2.62 -5.95 9.64
CA GLU A 35 3.22 -7.20 10.13
C GLU A 35 4.66 -7.40 9.64
N HIS A 36 4.90 -7.24 8.34
CA HIS A 36 6.15 -7.61 7.68
C HIS A 36 7.07 -6.44 7.37
N GLY A 37 6.51 -5.22 7.31
CA GLY A 37 7.26 -4.01 6.99
C GLY A 37 7.51 -3.83 5.49
N PRO A 38 8.40 -2.89 5.14
CA PRO A 38 8.65 -2.50 3.75
C PRO A 38 9.23 -3.62 2.88
N ASP A 39 9.74 -4.69 3.48
CA ASP A 39 10.31 -5.84 2.77
C ASP A 39 9.29 -6.92 2.39
N LEU A 40 8.00 -6.67 2.62
CA LEU A 40 6.87 -7.56 2.23
C LEU A 40 7.00 -8.12 0.81
N GLY A 41 7.39 -7.26 -0.15
CA GLY A 41 7.65 -7.68 -1.52
C GLY A 41 6.43 -8.22 -2.28
N ARG A 42 6.70 -8.93 -3.37
CA ARG A 42 5.66 -9.42 -4.30
C ARG A 42 4.81 -10.53 -3.64
N PRO A 43 3.50 -10.62 -3.94
CA PRO A 43 2.80 -9.90 -5.00
C PRO A 43 2.25 -8.52 -4.61
N LEU A 44 2.23 -8.18 -3.32
CA LEU A 44 1.51 -7.03 -2.79
C LEU A 44 2.28 -5.71 -2.90
N VAL A 45 3.61 -5.78 -2.93
CA VAL A 45 4.48 -4.61 -3.00
C VAL A 45 5.62 -4.87 -3.98
N ASP A 46 6.02 -3.86 -4.74
CA ASP A 46 7.21 -3.92 -5.59
C ASP A 46 8.02 -2.63 -5.49
N THR A 47 9.23 -2.65 -6.05
CA THR A 47 10.06 -1.45 -6.17
C THR A 47 9.53 -0.58 -7.30
N LEU A 48 9.25 0.69 -6.99
CA LEU A 48 8.84 1.66 -8.01
C LEU A 48 10.06 2.11 -8.82
N ASN A 49 10.21 1.50 -10.01
CA ASN A 49 11.29 1.84 -10.93
C ASN A 49 11.10 3.24 -11.54
N GLY A 50 12.19 3.97 -11.74
CA GLY A 50 12.16 5.32 -12.32
C GLY A 50 11.79 6.45 -11.35
N SER A 51 11.54 6.15 -10.07
CA SER A 51 11.37 7.17 -9.05
C SER A 51 12.66 7.95 -8.80
N LYS A 52 12.54 9.28 -8.57
CA LYS A 52 13.65 10.12 -8.10
C LYS A 52 14.04 9.84 -6.64
N HIS A 53 13.20 9.12 -5.90
CA HIS A 53 13.39 8.79 -4.50
C HIS A 53 13.91 7.36 -4.34
N LYS A 54 14.94 7.19 -3.53
CA LYS A 54 15.46 5.86 -3.16
C LYS A 54 14.42 5.11 -2.31
N ASN A 55 14.39 3.78 -2.44
CA ASN A 55 13.50 2.88 -1.70
C ASN A 55 12.00 3.13 -1.90
N MET A 56 11.62 3.86 -2.96
CA MET A 56 10.22 4.06 -3.29
C MET A 56 9.60 2.73 -3.74
N LYS A 57 8.43 2.42 -3.20
CA LYS A 57 7.71 1.18 -3.46
C LYS A 57 6.32 1.51 -4.01
N GLU A 58 5.74 0.56 -4.72
CA GLU A 58 4.37 0.61 -5.19
C GLU A 58 3.57 -0.53 -4.54
N ILE A 59 2.37 -0.21 -4.07
CA ILE A 59 1.38 -1.21 -3.63
C ILE A 59 0.69 -1.75 -4.89
N ARG A 60 0.55 -3.07 -4.97
CA ARG A 60 0.03 -3.79 -6.13
C ARG A 60 -1.08 -4.73 -5.70
N PHE A 61 -2.31 -4.39 -6.05
CA PHE A 61 -3.46 -5.27 -5.93
C PHE A 61 -4.38 -5.08 -7.13
N ARG A 62 -5.36 -5.97 -7.26
CA ARG A 62 -6.43 -5.87 -8.24
C ARG A 62 -7.74 -5.99 -7.50
N GLU A 63 -8.74 -5.24 -7.93
CA GLU A 63 -10.11 -5.55 -7.55
C GLU A 63 -10.41 -7.00 -7.98
N ALA A 64 -10.94 -7.79 -7.07
CA ALA A 64 -11.57 -9.04 -7.46
C ALA A 64 -12.89 -8.64 -8.11
N GLY A 65 -12.98 -8.83 -9.43
CA GLY A 65 -14.18 -8.54 -10.21
C GLY A 65 -15.37 -9.41 -9.83
#